data_AF-A0AAJ1QM42-F1
#
_entry.id   AF-A0AAJ1QM42-F1
#
_cell.length_a   1.000
_cell.length_b   1.000
_cell.length_c   1.000
_cell.angle_alpha   90.00
_cell.angle_beta   90.00
_cell.angle_gamma   90.00
#
_symmetry.space_group_name_H-M   'P 1'
#
loop_
_entity.id
_entity.type
_entity.pdbx_description
1 polymer ?
#
loop_
_entity_poly.entity_id
_entity_poly.type
_entity_poly.pdbx_seq_one_letter_code
_entity_poly.pdbx_strand_id
1 'polypeptide(L)' 'MKGLFAGRAMGQMTIKTSAVTGLIHFADFLMICASGLPTPNDFKLSSVAEIKQYPNCIVAKESELEELYQFLNGFIK' A
#
# COMPACT_ATOMS: atom_id res chain seq x y z
N MET A 1 -0.24 -16.99 17.23
CA MET A 1 0.16 -15.80 16.45
C MET A 1 1.67 -15.64 16.63
N LYS A 2 2.49 -16.12 15.67
CA LYS A 2 3.96 -16.10 15.77
C LYS A 2 4.48 -14.77 15.22
N GLY A 3 5.02 -13.94 16.12
CA GLY A 3 5.96 -12.84 15.89
C GLY A 3 5.75 -11.96 14.67
N LEU A 4 4.99 -10.87 14.83
CA LEU A 4 5.28 -9.64 14.09
C LEU A 4 6.74 -9.28 14.37
N PHE A 5 7.54 -9.17 13.31
CA PHE A 5 8.99 -8.95 13.31
C PHE A 5 9.47 -8.04 14.46
N ALA A 6 10.13 -8.63 15.46
CA ALA A 6 10.89 -7.89 16.46
C ALA A 6 12.31 -7.67 15.93
N GLY A 7 12.58 -6.50 15.35
CA GLY A 7 13.87 -6.15 14.74
C GLY A 7 13.93 -4.68 14.33
N ARG A 8 15.04 -4.24 13.71
CA ARG A 8 15.40 -2.85 13.34
C ARG A 8 14.33 -2.04 12.57
N ALA A 9 13.26 -2.69 12.10
CA ALA A 9 12.12 -2.11 11.39
C ALA A 9 10.95 -1.76 12.33
N MET A 10 11.17 -1.55 13.64
CA MET A 10 10.10 -1.11 14.55
C MET A 10 9.46 0.20 14.04
N GLY A 11 8.17 0.13 13.72
CA GLY A 11 7.39 1.24 13.17
C GLY A 11 7.28 1.25 11.63
N GLN A 12 8.00 0.38 10.92
CA GLN A 12 7.88 0.25 9.46
C GLN A 12 7.02 -0.95 9.09
N MET A 13 6.10 -0.75 8.14
CA MET A 13 5.32 -1.84 7.58
C MET A 13 6.18 -2.65 6.62
N THR A 14 6.08 -3.99 6.69
CA THR A 14 6.68 -4.89 5.71
C THR A 14 5.59 -5.74 5.08
N ILE A 15 5.52 -5.75 3.76
CA ILE A 15 4.56 -6.54 2.98
C ILE A 15 5.36 -7.56 2.18
N LYS A 16 5.01 -8.84 2.31
CA LYS A 16 5.60 -9.90 1.48
C LYS A 16 5.07 -9.74 0.05
N THR A 17 5.94 -9.68 -0.95
CA THR A 17 5.55 -9.55 -2.36
C THR A 17 4.59 -10.66 -2.81
N SER A 18 4.78 -11.90 -2.34
CA SER A 18 3.88 -13.01 -2.64
C SER A 18 2.49 -12.89 -1.98
N ALA A 19 2.28 -11.93 -1.09
CA ALA A 19 0.99 -11.63 -0.47
C ALA A 19 0.29 -10.45 -1.13
N VAL A 20 1.00 -9.71 -2.02
CA VAL A 20 0.43 -8.62 -2.81
C VAL A 20 -0.47 -9.24 -3.86
N THR A 21 -1.74 -8.84 -3.83
CA THR A 21 -2.78 -9.33 -4.74
C THR A 21 -3.15 -8.31 -5.81
N GLY A 22 -2.74 -7.05 -5.63
CA GLY A 22 -3.05 -5.98 -6.56
C GLY A 22 -2.54 -4.62 -6.09
N LEU A 23 -2.78 -3.61 -6.91
CA LEU A 23 -2.44 -2.21 -6.64
C LEU A 23 -3.62 -1.34 -7.06
N ILE A 24 -3.85 -0.25 -6.33
CA ILE A 24 -4.80 0.80 -6.69
C ILE A 24 -4.03 2.11 -6.79
N HIS A 25 -3.89 2.63 -8.00
CA HIS A 25 -3.26 3.92 -8.26
C HIS A 25 -4.34 4.96 -8.58
N PHE A 26 -4.40 6.04 -7.80
CA PHE A 26 -5.35 7.12 -8.03
C PHE A 26 -4.80 8.46 -7.51
N ALA A 27 -4.62 9.43 -8.42
CA ALA A 27 -4.18 10.79 -8.11
C ALA A 27 -2.92 10.83 -7.22
N ASP A 28 -3.05 11.24 -5.96
CA ASP A 28 -1.96 11.43 -5.01
C ASP A 28 -1.74 10.23 -4.07
N PHE A 29 -2.36 9.07 -4.35
CA PHE A 29 -2.14 7.87 -3.56
C PHE A 29 -2.01 6.57 -4.37
N LEU A 30 -1.20 5.67 -3.83
CA LEU A 30 -1.01 4.30 -4.28
C LEU A 30 -1.27 3.36 -3.10
N MET A 31 -2.25 2.49 -3.23
CA MET A 31 -2.56 1.49 -2.22
C MET A 31 -2.11 0.10 -2.66
N ILE A 32 -1.37 -0.58 -1.78
CA ILE A 32 -0.94 -1.95 -1.98
C ILE A 32 -2.02 -2.87 -1.42
N CYS A 33 -2.70 -3.61 -2.30
CA CYS A 33 -3.62 -4.65 -1.88
C CYS A 33 -2.82 -5.90 -1.51
N ALA A 34 -2.94 -6.35 -0.27
CA ALA A 34 -2.33 -7.59 0.17
C ALA A 34 -3.25 -8.35 1.13
N SER A 35 -3.18 -9.68 1.09
CA SER A 35 -4.01 -10.54 1.93
C SER A 35 -3.78 -10.23 3.42
N GLY A 36 -4.85 -9.86 4.12
CA GLY A 36 -4.82 -9.53 5.55
C GLY A 36 -4.58 -8.05 5.87
N LEU A 37 -4.49 -7.18 4.86
CA LEU A 37 -4.43 -5.72 5.05
C LEU A 37 -5.77 -5.06 4.75
N PRO A 38 -6.15 -4.01 5.50
CA PRO A 38 -7.37 -3.28 5.24
C PRO A 38 -7.31 -2.61 3.85
N THR A 39 -8.42 -2.67 3.13
CA THR A 39 -8.60 -1.98 1.85
C THR A 39 -9.96 -1.28 1.89
N PRO A 40 -10.09 -0.04 1.39
CA PRO A 40 -11.36 0.68 1.33
C PRO A 40 -12.37 -0.10 0.49
N ASN A 41 -13.60 -0.21 0.99
CA ASN A 41 -14.70 -0.81 0.23
C ASN A 41 -15.26 0.14 -0.84
N ASP A 42 -15.23 1.44 -0.55
CA ASP A 42 -15.66 2.49 -1.46
C ASP A 42 -14.53 3.50 -1.63
N PHE A 43 -14.08 3.72 -2.87
CA PHE A 43 -13.02 4.67 -3.22
C PHE A 43 -13.43 6.15 -3.13
N LYS A 44 -14.45 6.46 -2.33
CA LYS A 44 -14.91 7.83 -2.05
C LYS A 44 -14.05 8.50 -0.99
N LEU A 45 -12.76 8.21 -0.99
CA LEU A 45 -11.80 8.80 -0.06
C LEU A 45 -11.51 10.23 -0.52
N SER A 46 -12.26 11.19 0.04
CA SER A 46 -12.16 12.60 -0.31
C SER A 46 -11.07 13.35 0.47
N SER A 47 -10.37 12.69 1.39
CA SER A 47 -9.41 13.33 2.29
C SER A 47 -8.14 12.50 2.45
N VAL A 48 -6.99 13.17 2.28
CA VAL A 48 -5.65 12.61 2.55
C VAL A 48 -5.52 12.08 3.98
N ALA A 49 -6.22 12.68 4.94
CA ALA A 49 -6.20 12.25 6.34
C ALA A 49 -6.86 10.87 6.55
N GLU A 50 -7.86 10.53 5.75
CA GLU A 50 -8.51 9.21 5.78
C GLU A 50 -7.64 8.17 5.07
N ILE A 51 -7.02 8.55 3.95
CA ILE A 51 -6.12 7.70 3.18
C ILE A 51 -4.89 7.29 4.01
N LYS A 52 -4.30 8.22 4.78
CA LYS A 52 -3.14 7.96 5.64
C LYS A 52 -3.39 7.02 6.82
N GLN A 53 -4.65 6.65 7.10
CA GLN A 53 -4.98 5.66 8.13
C GLN A 53 -4.66 4.24 7.68
N TYR A 54 -4.58 4.00 6.36
CA TYR A 54 -4.24 2.71 5.81
C TYR A 54 -2.72 2.54 5.79
N PRO A 55 -2.17 1.59 6.56
CA PRO A 55 -0.72 1.42 6.67
C PRO A 55 -0.08 0.97 5.34
N ASN A 56 -0.89 0.41 4.44
CA ASN A 56 -0.54 -0.04 3.09
C ASN A 56 -0.80 1.00 2.00
N CYS A 57 -1.01 2.27 2.38
CA CYS A 57 -1.17 3.37 1.44
C CYS A 57 0.05 4.27 1.43
N ILE A 58 0.49 4.62 0.23
CA ILE A 58 1.59 5.55 -0.03
C ILE A 58 0.96 6.81 -0.62
N VAL A 59 1.28 7.98 -0.05
CA VAL A 59 0.80 9.28 -0.54
C VAL A 59 2.01 10.07 -1.03
N ALA A 60 2.02 10.45 -2.29
CA ALA A 60 3.09 11.22 -2.93
C ALA A 60 2.54 11.93 -4.18
N LYS A 61 3.40 12.56 -4.99
CA LYS A 61 2.94 13.15 -6.25
C LYS A 61 2.59 12.03 -7.24
N GLU A 62 1.55 12.24 -8.04
CA GLU A 62 1.09 11.29 -9.07
C GLU A 62 2.24 10.78 -9.95
N SER A 63 3.17 11.65 -10.38
CA SER A 63 4.31 11.25 -11.19
C SER A 63 5.26 10.26 -10.49
N GLU A 64 5.46 10.43 -9.18
CA GLU A 64 6.32 9.54 -8.36
C GLU A 64 5.61 8.20 -8.11
N LEU A 65 4.28 8.24 -7.96
CA LEU A 65 3.45 7.06 -7.74
C LEU A 65 3.29 6.23 -9.01
N GLU A 66 3.20 6.86 -10.17
CA GLU A 66 3.12 6.17 -11.46
C GLU A 66 4.38 5.32 -11.71
N GLU A 67 5.57 5.88 -11.46
CA GLU A 67 6.83 5.13 -11.58
C GLU A 67 6.86 3.92 -10.65
N LEU A 68 6.46 4.11 -9.39
CA LEU A 68 6.38 3.03 -8.40
C LEU A 68 5.31 1.98 -8.77
N TYR A 69 4.15 2.41 -9.25
CA TYR A 69 3.07 1.55 -9.70
C TYR A 69 3.56 0.64 -10.84
N GLN A 70 4.18 1.21 -11.88
CA GLN A 70 4.70 0.45 -13.01
C GLN A 70 5.76 -0.58 -12.57
N PHE A 71 6.66 -0.18 -11.67
CA PHE A 71 7.65 -1.09 -11.10
C PHE A 71 6.99 -2.24 -10.34
N LEU A 72 6.06 -1.96 -9.43
CA LEU A 72 5.41 -2.97 -8.59
C LEU A 72 4.49 -3.90 -9.39
N ASN A 73 3.78 -3.37 -10.38
CA ASN A 73 2.87 -4.12 -11.25
C ASN A 73 3.62 -5.23 -12.01
N GLY A 74 4.89 -5.01 -12.37
CA GLY A 74 5.74 -6.04 -13.00
C GLY A 74 6.01 -7.28 -12.13
N PHE A 75 5.80 -7.22 -10.81
CA PHE A 75 5.98 -8.34 -9.90
C PHE A 75 4.70 -9.10 -9.59
N ILE A 76 3.53 -8.55 -9.93
CA ILE A 76 2.22 -9.15 -9.67
C ILE A 76 1.90 -10.08 -10.84
N LYS A 77 1.64 -11.35 -10.54
CA LYS A 77 1.37 -12.42 -11.51
C LYS A 77 -0.03 -12.99 -11.32
#